data_AF-A0A2E9KVQ4-F1
#
_entry.id   AF-A0A2E9KVQ4-F1
#
_cell.length_a   1.000
_cell.length_b   1.000
_cell.length_c   1.000
_cell.angle_alpha   90.00
_cell.angle_beta   90.00
_cell.angle_gamma   90.00
#
_symmetry.space_group_name_H-M   'P 1'
#
loop_
_entity.id
_entity.type
_entity.pdbx_description
1 polymer ?
#
loop_
_entity_poly.entity_id
_entity_poly.type
_entity_poly.pdbx_seq_one_letter_code
_entity_poly.pdbx_strand_id
1 'polypeptide(L)' 'MNIESIGTANIIDLALKYKVKKLIYISTSGVYGKFEIEKSVTENFNVSPVSSYAIAKRFNEIYLQSISKKYPIKTSL' A
#
# COMPACT_ATOMS: atom_id res chain seq x y z
N MET A 1 12.33 5.54 2.18
CA MET A 1 12.08 4.13 1.78
C MET A 1 12.17 3.17 2.94
N ASN A 2 13.26 3.16 3.73
CA ASN A 2 13.42 2.19 4.83
C ASN A 2 12.32 2.30 5.91
N ILE A 3 11.92 3.53 6.28
CA ILE A 3 10.85 3.75 7.27
C ILE A 3 9.53 3.17 6.74
N GLU A 4 9.23 3.43 5.47
CA GLU A 4 7.99 3.04 4.84
C GLU A 4 7.92 1.53 4.60
N SER A 5 8.99 0.90 4.10
CA SER A 5 9.00 -0.54 3.80
C SER A 5 9.18 -1.39 5.06
N ILE A 6 10.26 -1.18 5.82
CA ILE A 6 10.58 -1.97 7.01
C ILE A 6 9.55 -1.69 8.11
N GLY A 7 9.15 -0.42 8.30
CA GLY A 7 8.13 -0.07 9.28
C GLY A 7 6.79 -0.73 8.99
N THR A 8 6.36 -0.76 7.73
CA THR A 8 5.11 -1.44 7.34
C THR A 8 5.21 -2.95 7.51
N ALA A 9 6.34 -3.57 7.15
CA ALA A 9 6.57 -5.00 7.37
C ALA A 9 6.48 -5.37 8.86
N ASN A 10 7.12 -4.60 9.74
CA ASN A 10 7.04 -4.83 11.18
C ASN A 10 5.60 -4.73 11.72
N ILE A 11 4.81 -3.76 11.24
CA ILE A 11 3.41 -3.62 11.64
C ILE A 11 2.59 -4.84 11.19
N ILE A 12 2.80 -5.30 9.95
CA ILE A 12 2.12 -6.49 9.41
C ILE A 12 2.47 -7.72 10.24
N ASP A 13 3.75 -7.95 10.53
CA ASP A 13 4.20 -9.11 11.29
C ASP A 13 3.58 -9.14 12.70
N LEU A 14 3.54 -7.98 13.36
CA LEU A 14 2.87 -7.84 14.66
C LEU A 14 1.36 -8.05 14.54
N ALA A 15 0.72 -7.52 13.50
CA ALA A 15 -0.71 -7.68 13.27
C ALA A 15 -1.08 -9.16 13.06
N LEU A 16 -0.27 -9.91 12.32
CA LEU A 16 -0.43 -11.35 12.14
C LEU A 16 -0.21 -12.09 13.46
N LYS A 17 0.88 -11.78 14.17
CA LYS A 17 1.23 -12.39 15.47
C LYS A 17 0.10 -12.24 16.49
N TYR A 18 -0.48 -11.05 16.59
CA TYR A 18 -1.54 -10.74 17.56
C TYR A 18 -2.96 -10.94 16.99
N LYS A 19 -3.09 -11.56 15.81
CA LYS A 19 -4.39 -11.90 15.19
C LYS A 19 -5.31 -10.68 15.03
N VAL A 20 -4.74 -9.54 14.66
CA VAL A 20 -5.48 -8.33 14.31
C VAL A 20 -6.42 -8.64 13.14
N LYS A 21 -7.69 -8.25 13.27
CA LYS A 21 -8.74 -8.59 12.28
C LYS A 21 -8.68 -7.72 11.02
N LYS A 22 -8.19 -6.48 11.16
CA LYS A 22 -8.16 -5.51 10.07
C LYS A 22 -6.98 -4.54 10.19
N LEU A 23 -6.29 -4.31 9.08
CA LEU A 23 -5.34 -3.22 8.91
C LEU A 23 -5.89 -2.20 7.91
N ILE A 24 -5.77 -0.91 8.25
CA ILE A 24 -6.08 0.19 7.34
C ILE A 24 -4.75 0.87 7.02
N TYR A 25 -4.40 0.87 5.74
CA TYR A 25 -3.18 1.49 5.26
C TYR A 25 -3.51 2.81 4.59
N ILE A 26 -2.82 3.86 5.00
CA ILE A 26 -3.00 5.19 4.42
C ILE A 26 -1.93 5.37 3.34
N SER A 27 -2.35 5.22 2.08
CA SER A 27 -1.49 5.48 0.94
C SER A 27 -1.45 6.96 0.55
N THR A 28 -1.07 7.28 -0.69
CA THR A 28 -0.96 8.64 -1.21
C THR A 28 -1.43 8.70 -2.65
N SER A 29 -2.06 9.82 -3.04
CA SER A 29 -2.36 10.11 -4.45
C SER A 29 -1.10 10.21 -5.32
N GLY A 30 0.09 10.39 -4.71
CA GLY A 30 1.36 10.41 -5.44
C GLY A 30 1.70 9.10 -6.16
N VAL A 31 1.04 7.97 -5.84
CA VAL A 31 1.23 6.70 -6.56
C VAL A 31 0.72 6.76 -8.00
N TYR A 32 -0.22 7.65 -8.30
CA TYR A 32 -0.77 7.84 -9.64
C TYR A 32 0.17 8.61 -10.56
N GLY A 33 1.12 9.38 -10.04
CA GLY A 33 2.13 10.06 -10.86
C GLY A 33 1.62 11.22 -11.73
N LYS A 34 2.36 11.52 -12.80
CA LYS A 34 2.04 12.55 -13.82
C LYS A 34 1.27 11.97 -15.01
N PHE A 35 0.27 11.12 -14.79
CA PHE A 35 -0.69 10.88 -15.87
C PHE A 35 -1.59 12.12 -15.99
N GLU A 36 -1.78 12.60 -17.22
CA GLU A 36 -2.59 13.77 -17.51
C GLU A 36 -3.96 13.64 -16.86
N ILE A 37 -4.26 14.62 -16.00
CA ILE A 37 -5.49 14.76 -15.21
C ILE A 37 -6.62 15.22 -16.15
N GLU A 38 -6.84 14.48 -17.24
CA GLU A 38 -7.99 14.68 -18.12
C GLU A 38 -9.11 13.67 -17.82
N LYS A 39 -8.84 12.66 -16.99
CA LYS A 39 -9.82 11.65 -16.57
C LYS A 39 -9.81 11.44 -15.06
N SER A 40 -11.00 11.30 -14.49
CA SER A 40 -11.21 10.90 -13.09
C SER A 40 -10.41 9.63 -12.77
N VAL A 41 -9.57 9.70 -11.74
CA VAL A 41 -8.75 8.59 -11.28
C VAL A 41 -9.66 7.48 -10.72
N THR A 42 -9.47 6.23 -11.16
CA THR A 42 -10.18 5.05 -10.65
C THR A 42 -9.19 4.10 -9.99
N GLU A 43 -9.64 3.11 -9.21
CA GLU A 43 -8.72 2.14 -8.55
C GLU A 43 -7.98 1.23 -9.55
N ASN A 44 -8.41 1.22 -10.83
CA ASN A 44 -7.78 0.51 -11.94
C ASN A 44 -6.80 1.38 -12.75
N PHE A 45 -6.45 2.57 -12.25
CA PHE A 45 -5.54 3.47 -12.97
C PHE A 45 -4.12 2.89 -13.06
N ASN A 46 -3.45 3.15 -14.18
CA ASN A 46 -2.03 2.85 -14.29
C ASN A 46 -1.26 3.71 -13.27
N VAL A 47 -0.48 3.06 -12.41
CA VAL A 47 0.36 3.76 -11.42
C VAL A 47 1.71 4.12 -12.04
N SER A 48 2.19 5.34 -11.78
CA SER A 48 3.51 5.80 -12.23
C SER A 48 4.15 6.66 -11.15
N PRO A 49 4.52 6.07 -9.99
CA PRO A 49 5.10 6.82 -8.89
C PRO A 49 6.45 7.43 -9.30
N VAL A 50 6.60 8.75 -9.10
CA VAL A 50 7.78 9.52 -9.55
C VAL A 50 8.77 9.87 -8.43
N SER A 51 8.48 9.50 -7.18
CA SER A 51 9.35 9.76 -6.03
C SER A 51 9.60 8.49 -5.23
N SER A 52 10.74 8.40 -4.53
CA SER A 52 11.05 7.25 -3.66
C SER A 52 9.97 7.03 -2.59
N TYR A 53 9.34 8.10 -2.12
CA TYR A 53 8.19 8.02 -1.20
C TYR A 53 6.97 7.37 -1.87
N ALA A 54 6.56 7.84 -3.05
CA ALA A 54 5.42 7.28 -3.78
C ALA A 54 5.67 5.82 -4.21
N ILE A 55 6.90 5.49 -4.60
CA ILE A 55 7.33 4.13 -4.92
C ILE A 55 7.17 3.23 -3.69
N ALA A 56 7.63 3.67 -2.52
CA ALA A 56 7.48 2.92 -1.28
C ALA A 56 6.00 2.72 -0.89
N LYS A 57 5.18 3.76 -1.06
CA LYS A 57 3.74 3.69 -0.78
C LYS A 57 3.04 2.67 -1.67
N ARG A 58 3.34 2.66 -2.98
CA ARG A 58 2.80 1.67 -3.92
C ARG A 58 3.31 0.26 -3.63
N PHE A 59 4.57 0.10 -3.27
CA PHE A 59 5.12 -1.19 -2.84
C PHE A 59 4.32 -1.77 -1.67
N ASN A 60 4.03 -0.97 -0.65
CA ASN A 60 3.27 -1.40 0.51
C ASN A 60 1.81 -1.77 0.21
N GLU A 61 1.16 -1.08 -0.74
CA GLU A 61 -0.19 -1.46 -1.20
C GLU A 61 -0.20 -2.89 -1.77
N ILE A 62 0.74 -3.18 -2.67
CA ILE A 62 0.90 -4.50 -3.29
C ILE A 62 1.23 -5.55 -2.23
N TYR A 63 2.11 -5.19 -1.28
CA TYR A 63 2.49 -6.10 -0.21
C TYR A 63 1.31 -6.47 0.68
N LEU A 64 0.52 -5.49 1.12
CA LEU A 64 -0.68 -5.73 1.93
C LEU A 64 -1.74 -6.56 1.19
N GLN A 65 -1.95 -6.31 -0.10
CA GLN A 65 -2.83 -7.15 -0.92
C GLN A 65 -2.37 -8.62 -0.96
N SER A 66 -1.06 -8.86 -1.06
CA SER A 66 -0.50 -10.22 -1.01
C SER A 66 -0.71 -10.87 0.35
N ILE A 67 -0.51 -10.11 1.43
CA ILE A 67 -0.74 -10.57 2.80
C ILE A 67 -2.20 -10.94 3.05
N SER A 68 -3.17 -10.12 2.62
CA SER A 68 -4.60 -10.43 2.75
C SER A 68 -5.05 -11.65 1.94
N LYS A 69 -4.33 -12.02 0.87
CA LYS A 69 -4.60 -13.27 0.13
C LYS A 69 -4.04 -14.49 0.85
N LYS A 70 -2.92 -14.34 1.57
CA LYS A 70 -2.21 -15.44 2.22
C LYS A 70 -2.69 -15.72 3.64
N TYR A 71 -3.18 -14.71 4.35
CA TYR A 71 -3.55 -14.79 5.76
C TYR A 71 -4.97 -14.28 6.00
N PRO A 72 -5.67 -14.73 7.07
CA PRO A 72 -7.03 -14.31 7.40
C PRO A 72 -7.08 -12.91 8.05
N ILE A 73 -6.32 -11.96 7.51
CA ILE A 73 -6.32 -10.55 7.91
C ILE A 73 -6.91 -9.72 6.78
N LYS A 74 -7.82 -8.80 7.11
CA LYS A 74 -8.39 -7.88 6.12
C LYS A 74 -7.50 -6.63 5.99
N THR A 75 -7.16 -6.23 4.78
CA THR A 75 -6.48 -4.96 4.52
C THR A 75 -7.38 -4.02 3.73
N SER A 76 -7.37 -2.74 4.11
CA SER A 76 -7.92 -1.65 3.29
C SER A 76 -6.78 -0.72 2.87
N LEU A 77 -6.78 -0.34 1.59
CA LEU A 77 -5.82 0.58 0.99
C LEU A 77 -6.40 2.00 0.88
#